data_AF-A0A9W9VQJ2-F1
#
_entry.id   AF-A0A9W9VQJ2-F1
#
_cell.length_a   1.000
_cell.length_b   1.000
_cell.length_c   1.000
_cell.angle_alpha   90.00
_cell.angle_beta   90.00
_cell.angle_gamma   90.00
#
_symmetry.space_group_name_H-M   'P 1'
#
loop_
_entity.id
_entity.type
_entity.pdbx_description
1 polymer ?
#
loop_
_entity_poly.entity_id
_entity_poly.type
_entity_poly.pdbx_seq_one_letter_code
_entity_poly.pdbx_strand_id
1 'polypeptide(L)'
;MVNIHSAAESAVKAYSAAIALGANYSYPLPKLASHVSTFFMPNYTSYSLGEINLSPNQSVVASDFESIYSEWRSNGQPGTVIQIIHHKIQPVSNSSAICWLKYHIDPQNGLPEWEWTNVYGFCRTEEKFTNGLYGGWEFAVEDNEHLQYASHVH
;
A
#
# COMPACT_ATOMS: atom_id res chain seq x y z
N MET A 1 -25.13 3.71 11.48
CA MET A 1 -24.03 4.65 11.17
C MET A 1 -22.73 3.85 11.24
N VAL A 2 -21.94 3.82 10.16
CA VAL A 2 -20.69 3.02 10.15
C VAL A 2 -19.61 3.78 10.93
N ASN A 3 -19.01 3.12 11.93
CA ASN A 3 -17.87 3.66 12.66
C ASN A 3 -16.67 3.77 11.71
N ILE A 4 -16.14 4.98 11.52
CA ILE A 4 -15.02 5.23 10.61
C ILE A 4 -13.76 4.45 10.98
N HIS A 5 -13.52 4.24 12.28
CA HIS A 5 -12.41 3.40 12.74
C HIS A 5 -12.58 1.97 12.25
N SER A 6 -13.79 1.40 12.36
CA SER A 6 -14.06 0.04 11.89
C SER A 6 -13.95 -0.08 10.36
N ALA A 7 -14.37 0.94 9.62
CA ALA A 7 -14.23 0.96 8.16
C ALA A 7 -12.75 1.00 7.72
N ALA A 8 -11.97 1.90 8.31
CA ALA A 8 -10.53 1.99 8.07
C ALA A 8 -9.82 0.70 8.48
N GLU A 9 -10.17 0.11 9.63
CA GLU A 9 -9.61 -1.16 10.12
C GLU A 9 -9.87 -2.31 9.14
N SER A 10 -11.07 -2.40 8.58
CA SER A 10 -11.39 -3.39 7.55
C SER A 10 -10.57 -3.17 6.28
N ALA A 11 -10.37 -1.91 5.86
CA ALA A 11 -9.54 -1.59 4.71
C ALA A 11 -8.06 -1.94 4.94
N VAL A 12 -7.49 -1.59 6.09
CA VAL A 12 -6.11 -1.95 6.47
C VAL A 12 -5.93 -3.46 6.44
N LYS A 13 -6.84 -4.24 7.02
CA LYS A 13 -6.73 -5.71 7.06
C LYS A 13 -6.77 -6.33 5.67
N ALA A 14 -7.73 -5.91 4.85
CA ALA A 14 -7.87 -6.42 3.49
C ALA A 14 -6.67 -6.01 2.61
N TYR A 15 -6.19 -4.77 2.74
CA TYR A 15 -5.01 -4.30 2.03
C TYR A 15 -3.74 -5.04 2.48
N SER A 16 -3.57 -5.27 3.79
CA SER A 16 -2.45 -6.05 4.34
C SER A 16 -2.42 -7.48 3.81
N ALA A 17 -3.59 -8.12 3.72
CA ALA A 17 -3.70 -9.44 3.12
C ALA A 17 -3.32 -9.44 1.63
N ALA A 18 -3.71 -8.39 0.88
CA ALA A 18 -3.32 -8.24 -0.52
C ALA A 18 -1.80 -8.05 -0.67
N ILE A 19 -1.18 -7.18 0.13
CA ILE A 19 0.27 -6.94 0.10
C ILE A 19 1.06 -8.22 0.41
N ALA A 20 0.61 -9.02 1.38
CA ALA A 20 1.27 -10.29 1.73
C ALA A 20 1.28 -11.32 0.58
N LEU A 21 0.34 -11.23 -0.38
CA LEU A 21 0.37 -12.06 -1.60
C LEU A 21 1.55 -11.74 -2.51
N GLY A 22 2.23 -10.60 -2.33
CA GLY A 22 3.47 -10.25 -2.99
C GLY A 22 4.54 -11.32 -2.86
N ALA A 23 4.58 -12.05 -1.74
CA ALA A 23 5.52 -13.14 -1.49
C ALA A 23 5.23 -14.40 -2.33
N ASN A 24 4.01 -14.55 -2.87
CA ASN A 24 3.64 -15.71 -3.68
C ASN A 24 3.96 -15.46 -5.16
N TYR A 25 5.15 -15.89 -5.60
CA TYR A 25 5.61 -15.63 -6.98
C TYR A 25 4.89 -16.50 -8.02
N SER A 26 4.12 -17.51 -7.60
CA SER A 26 3.19 -18.22 -8.49
C SER A 26 1.88 -17.46 -8.73
N TYR A 27 1.59 -16.43 -7.93
CA TYR A 27 0.45 -15.54 -8.17
C TYR A 27 0.82 -14.48 -9.24
N PRO A 28 0.07 -14.38 -10.36
CA PRO A 28 0.43 -13.46 -11.43
C PRO A 28 0.47 -12.01 -10.97
N LEU A 29 1.59 -11.33 -11.22
CA LEU A 29 1.77 -9.94 -10.78
C LEU A 29 0.70 -8.97 -11.32
N PRO A 30 0.25 -9.04 -12.59
CA PRO A 30 -0.84 -8.19 -13.07
C PRO A 30 -2.15 -8.38 -12.29
N LYS A 31 -2.45 -9.61 -11.84
CA LYS A 31 -3.62 -9.89 -11.02
C LYS A 31 -3.48 -9.29 -9.63
N LEU A 32 -2.27 -9.36 -9.06
CA LEU A 32 -1.99 -8.77 -7.75
C LEU A 32 -2.12 -7.26 -7.82
N ALA A 33 -1.49 -6.64 -8.82
CA ALA A 33 -1.56 -5.21 -9.08
C ALA A 33 -3.01 -4.72 -9.25
N SER A 34 -3.80 -5.42 -10.07
CA SER A 34 -5.22 -5.12 -10.24
C SER A 34 -6.03 -5.29 -8.96
N HIS A 35 -5.69 -6.24 -8.09
CA HIS A 35 -6.36 -6.41 -6.80
C HIS A 35 -5.98 -5.31 -5.82
N VAL A 36 -4.68 -5.00 -5.71
CA VAL A 36 -4.13 -3.94 -4.85
C VAL A 36 -4.66 -2.57 -5.27
N SER A 37 -4.81 -2.29 -6.56
CA SER A 37 -5.33 -1.00 -7.01
C SER A 37 -6.78 -0.72 -6.59
N THR A 38 -7.57 -1.76 -6.27
CA THR A 38 -8.95 -1.59 -5.79
C THR A 38 -9.05 -0.88 -4.44
N PHE A 39 -7.95 -0.78 -3.69
CA PHE A 39 -7.92 -0.09 -2.40
C PHE A 39 -7.75 1.43 -2.52
N PHE A 40 -7.49 1.94 -3.72
CA PHE A 40 -7.17 3.34 -3.96
C PHE A 40 -8.35 4.06 -4.62
N MET A 41 -8.58 5.30 -4.17
CA MET A 41 -9.62 6.16 -4.70
C MET A 41 -9.21 6.77 -6.05
N PRO A 42 -10.16 7.20 -6.89
CA PRO A 42 -9.85 8.07 -8.02
C PRO A 42 -9.06 9.31 -7.56
N ASN A 43 -8.08 9.74 -8.36
CA ASN A 43 -7.15 10.82 -8.01
C ASN A 43 -6.33 10.58 -6.72
N TYR A 44 -6.06 9.32 -6.38
CA TYR A 44 -5.10 8.99 -5.33
C TYR A 44 -3.79 9.73 -5.54
N THR A 45 -3.24 10.30 -4.46
CA THR A 45 -1.99 11.06 -4.51
C THR A 45 -0.96 10.47 -3.55
N SER A 46 0.23 10.11 -4.03
CA SER A 46 1.36 9.77 -3.15
C SER A 46 2.38 10.89 -3.09
N TYR A 47 2.99 11.05 -1.93
CA TYR A 47 4.04 12.00 -1.64
C TYR A 47 5.30 11.24 -1.24
N SER A 48 6.41 11.49 -1.95
CA SER A 48 7.70 10.90 -1.61
C SER A 48 8.85 11.86 -1.91
N LEU A 49 9.67 12.15 -0.89
CA LEU A 49 10.88 12.96 -0.97
C LEU A 49 10.70 14.35 -1.62
N GLY A 50 9.52 14.95 -1.44
CA GLY A 50 9.14 16.25 -2.01
C GLY A 50 8.47 16.18 -3.38
N GLU A 51 8.39 14.99 -3.99
CA GLU A 51 7.65 14.73 -5.23
C GLU A 51 6.18 14.43 -4.94
N ILE A 52 5.34 14.74 -5.93
CA ILE A 52 3.89 14.47 -5.90
C ILE A 52 3.56 13.59 -7.09
N ASN A 53 3.01 12.40 -6.81
CA ASN A 53 2.55 11.48 -7.84
C ASN A 53 1.03 11.37 -7.77
N LEU A 54 0.35 11.77 -8.85
CA LEU A 54 -1.10 11.69 -8.97
C LEU A 54 -1.48 10.49 -9.83
N SER A 55 -2.22 9.55 -9.25
CA SER A 55 -2.82 8.42 -9.98
C SER A 55 -4.30 8.71 -10.24
N PRO A 56 -4.69 9.07 -11.49
CA PRO A 56 -6.07 9.49 -11.79
C PRO A 56 -7.09 8.37 -11.60
N ASN A 57 -6.67 7.11 -11.67
CA ASN A 57 -7.54 5.95 -11.56
C ASN A 57 -6.78 4.68 -11.15
N GLN A 58 -7.53 3.62 -10.87
CA GLN A 58 -6.99 2.32 -10.42
C GLN A 58 -6.09 1.64 -11.46
N SER A 59 -6.25 1.90 -12.76
CA SER A 59 -5.36 1.31 -13.77
C SER A 59 -3.95 1.89 -13.71
N VAL A 60 -3.81 3.18 -13.39
CA VAL A 60 -2.49 3.81 -13.17
C VAL A 60 -1.84 3.23 -11.92
N VAL A 61 -2.56 3.15 -10.80
CA VAL A 61 -2.05 2.51 -9.57
C VAL A 61 -1.61 1.07 -9.81
N ALA A 62 -2.37 0.29 -10.57
CA ALA A 62 -1.99 -1.08 -10.92
C ALA A 62 -0.69 -1.12 -11.75
N SER A 63 -0.58 -0.26 -12.77
CA SER A 63 0.62 -0.19 -13.61
C SER A 63 1.87 0.18 -12.79
N ASP A 64 1.76 1.17 -11.91
CA ASP A 64 2.87 1.64 -11.07
C ASP A 64 3.30 0.54 -10.09
N PHE A 65 2.33 -0.11 -9.43
CA PHE A 65 2.59 -1.23 -8.53
C PHE A 65 3.28 -2.40 -9.26
N GLU A 66 2.77 -2.78 -10.45
CA GLU A 66 3.36 -3.84 -11.26
C GLU A 66 4.79 -3.50 -11.68
N SER A 67 5.07 -2.25 -12.03
CA SER A 67 6.40 -1.78 -12.38
C SER A 67 7.38 -1.95 -11.21
N ILE A 68 7.03 -1.44 -10.03
CA ILE A 68 7.87 -1.52 -8.82
C ILE A 68 8.10 -2.96 -8.40
N TYR A 69 7.05 -3.79 -8.35
CA TYR A 69 7.19 -5.19 -7.95
C TYR A 69 7.93 -6.03 -8.99
N SER A 70 7.88 -5.65 -10.27
CA SER A 70 8.71 -6.29 -11.31
C SER A 70 10.18 -5.98 -11.11
N GLU A 71 10.52 -4.73 -10.78
CA GLU A 71 11.88 -4.33 -10.42
C GLU A 71 12.35 -5.12 -9.19
N TRP A 72 11.58 -5.12 -8.10
CA TRP A 72 11.95 -5.80 -6.86
C TRP A 72 12.09 -7.33 -7.01
N ARG A 73 11.39 -7.94 -7.97
CA ARG A 73 11.52 -9.38 -8.28
C ARG A 73 12.68 -9.70 -9.22
N SER A 74 13.39 -8.72 -9.75
CA SER A 74 14.53 -8.94 -10.63
C SER A 74 15.76 -9.44 -9.86
N ASN A 75 16.72 -10.04 -10.58
CA ASN A 75 17.90 -10.63 -9.95
C ASN A 75 18.72 -9.58 -9.20
N GLY A 76 19.12 -9.93 -7.96
CA GLY A 76 19.91 -9.04 -7.11
C GLY A 76 19.08 -8.03 -6.32
N GLN A 77 17.77 -7.96 -6.55
CA GLN A 77 16.87 -7.09 -5.81
C GLN A 77 16.29 -7.78 -4.56
N PRO A 78 15.76 -7.02 -3.58
CA PRO A 78 15.29 -7.55 -2.31
C PRO A 78 14.17 -8.59 -2.42
N GLY A 79 13.38 -8.60 -3.50
CA GLY A 79 12.17 -9.40 -3.59
C GLY A 79 10.95 -8.69 -2.99
N THR A 80 9.83 -9.40 -2.95
CA THR A 80 8.51 -8.83 -2.55
C THR A 80 7.90 -9.57 -1.36
N VAL A 81 8.73 -10.14 -0.48
CA VAL A 81 8.27 -10.74 0.79
C VAL A 81 8.04 -9.61 1.79
N ILE A 82 6.86 -9.01 1.71
CA ILE A 82 6.50 -7.80 2.47
C ILE A 82 5.24 -8.05 3.28
N GLN A 83 5.23 -7.57 4.52
CA GLN A 83 4.11 -7.68 5.44
C GLN A 83 3.84 -6.34 6.13
N ILE A 84 2.57 -6.05 6.40
CA ILE A 84 2.20 -4.99 7.34
C ILE A 84 2.10 -5.62 8.73
N ILE A 85 3.04 -5.27 9.60
CA ILE A 85 3.24 -5.89 10.93
C ILE A 85 2.58 -5.11 12.06
N HIS A 86 2.25 -3.83 11.84
CA HIS A 86 1.55 -3.00 12.80
C HIS A 86 0.78 -1.90 12.09
N HIS A 87 -0.31 -1.46 12.69
CA HIS A 87 -1.05 -0.30 12.22
C HIS A 87 -1.64 0.52 13.36
N LYS A 88 -1.77 1.83 13.13
CA LYS A 88 -2.48 2.78 13.99
C LYS A 88 -3.51 3.52 13.16
N ILE A 89 -4.73 3.69 13.68
CA ILE A 89 -5.81 4.42 13.02
C ILE A 89 -6.22 5.59 13.91
N GLN A 90 -6.32 6.78 13.31
CA GLN A 90 -6.81 7.98 13.97
C GLN A 90 -7.97 8.56 13.17
N PRO A 91 -9.22 8.40 13.64
CA PRO A 91 -10.36 9.10 13.07
C PRO A 91 -10.14 10.62 13.03
N VAL A 92 -10.46 11.25 11.91
CA VAL A 92 -10.42 12.70 11.72
C VAL A 92 -11.83 13.28 11.66
N SER A 93 -12.75 12.55 11.03
CA SER A 93 -14.16 12.92 10.88
C SER A 93 -15.04 11.68 10.82
N ASN A 94 -16.35 11.85 10.61
CA ASN A 94 -17.27 10.73 10.41
C ASN A 94 -17.02 9.93 9.11
N SER A 95 -16.20 10.46 8.21
CA SER A 95 -15.89 9.87 6.90
C SER A 95 -14.40 9.68 6.65
N SER A 96 -13.51 10.19 7.51
CA SER A 96 -12.07 10.17 7.22
C SER A 96 -11.23 9.74 8.43
N ALA A 97 -10.13 9.05 8.16
CA ALA A 97 -9.15 8.64 9.16
C ALA A 97 -7.73 8.69 8.59
N ILE A 98 -6.73 8.93 9.44
CA ILE A 98 -5.32 8.75 9.12
C ILE A 98 -4.86 7.39 9.62
N CYS A 99 -4.16 6.64 8.77
CA CYS A 99 -3.69 5.29 9.06
C CYS A 99 -2.16 5.24 8.91
N TRP A 100 -1.45 4.85 9.96
CA TRP A 100 -0.02 4.55 9.90
C TRP A 100 0.14 3.06 9.71
N LEU A 101 0.78 2.63 8.63
CA LEU A 101 1.02 1.23 8.32
C LEU A 101 2.52 0.96 8.40
N LYS A 102 2.92 0.10 9.34
CA LYS A 102 4.30 -0.32 9.50
C LYS A 102 4.54 -1.58 8.69
N TYR A 103 5.44 -1.47 7.72
CA TYR A 103 5.86 -2.55 6.84
C TYR A 103 7.13 -3.19 7.34
N HIS A 104 7.30 -4.45 6.99
CA HIS A 104 8.50 -5.25 7.16
C HIS A 104 8.77 -5.99 5.85
N ILE A 105 10.03 -6.03 5.43
CA ILE A 105 10.48 -6.82 4.28
C ILE A 105 11.55 -7.82 4.72
N ASP A 106 11.44 -9.03 4.16
CA ASP A 106 12.39 -10.13 4.30
C ASP A 106 13.11 -10.38 2.95
N PRO A 107 14.29 -9.79 2.73
CA PRO A 107 14.95 -9.83 1.45
C PRO A 107 15.43 -11.23 1.05
N GLN A 108 15.15 -11.62 -0.18
CA GLN A 108 15.53 -12.92 -0.73
C GLN A 108 16.96 -12.95 -1.33
N ASN A 109 17.62 -11.80 -1.38
CA ASN A 109 18.97 -11.63 -1.94
C ASN A 109 20.08 -11.55 -0.86
N GLY A 110 19.74 -11.82 0.41
CA GLY A 110 20.69 -11.78 1.52
C GLY A 110 20.97 -10.39 2.10
N LEU A 111 20.24 -9.35 1.66
CA LEU A 111 20.23 -8.07 2.36
C LEU A 111 19.59 -8.22 3.76
N PRO A 112 19.97 -7.37 4.74
CA PRO A 112 19.32 -7.34 6.04
C PRO A 112 17.83 -7.03 5.90
N GLU A 113 17.00 -7.57 6.78
CA GLU A 113 15.59 -7.16 6.92
C GLU A 113 15.50 -5.69 7.33
N TRP A 114 14.45 -4.99 6.88
CA TRP A 114 14.15 -3.65 7.36
C TRP A 114 12.65 -3.38 7.47
N GLU A 115 12.34 -2.26 8.11
CA GLU A 115 10.98 -1.82 8.37
C GLU A 115 10.84 -0.35 8.02
N TRP A 116 9.65 0.04 7.58
CA TRP A 116 9.31 1.43 7.35
C TRP A 116 7.86 1.69 7.75
N THR A 117 7.46 2.96 7.77
CA THR A 117 6.06 3.33 8.04
C THR A 117 5.62 4.36 7.03
N ASN A 118 4.53 4.04 6.32
CA ASN A 118 3.82 4.95 5.45
C ASN A 118 2.56 5.46 6.16
N VAL A 119 2.12 6.65 5.78
CA VAL A 119 0.90 7.28 6.32
C VAL A 119 -0.13 7.40 5.21
N TYR A 120 -1.30 6.80 5.41
CA TYR A 120 -2.40 6.80 4.45
C TYR A 120 -3.58 7.63 4.94
N GLY A 121 -4.21 8.38 4.04
CA GLY A 121 -5.51 8.98 4.25
C GLY A 121 -6.62 8.04 3.79
N PHE A 122 -7.45 7.57 4.72
CA PHE A 122 -8.66 6.80 4.40
C PHE A 122 -9.86 7.73 4.28
N CYS A 123 -10.63 7.58 3.20
CA CYS A 123 -11.91 8.27 3.04
C CYS A 123 -13.03 7.27 2.73
N ARG A 124 -14.12 7.37 3.47
CA ARG A 124 -15.32 6.54 3.35
C ARG A 124 -16.22 7.06 2.25
N THR A 125 -16.72 6.15 1.42
CA THR A 125 -17.73 6.43 0.40
C THR A 125 -19.09 5.86 0.78
N GLU A 126 -20.16 6.37 0.16
CA GLU A 126 -21.51 5.82 0.33
C GLU A 126 -21.67 4.49 -0.42
N GLU A 127 -21.05 4.39 -1.59
CA GLU A 127 -21.02 3.18 -2.41
C GLU A 127 -19.82 2.31 -2.08
N LYS A 128 -19.98 0.99 -2.28
CA LYS A 128 -18.89 0.04 -2.12
C LYS A 128 -17.97 0.07 -3.33
N PHE A 129 -16.68 -0.06 -3.05
CA PHE A 129 -15.66 -0.31 -4.06
C PHE A 129 -15.79 -1.74 -4.57
N THR A 130 -15.09 -2.07 -5.66
CA THR A 130 -15.08 -3.41 -6.26
C THR A 130 -14.56 -4.49 -5.32
N ASN A 131 -13.75 -4.13 -4.31
CA ASN A 131 -13.31 -5.00 -3.22
C ASN A 131 -14.34 -5.18 -2.10
N GLY A 132 -15.53 -4.59 -2.22
CA GLY A 132 -16.63 -4.71 -1.26
C GLY A 132 -16.53 -3.79 -0.03
N LEU A 133 -15.51 -2.92 0.04
CA LEU A 133 -15.30 -1.96 1.12
C LEU A 133 -15.98 -0.62 0.86
N TYR A 134 -16.30 0.11 1.92
CA TYR A 134 -16.90 1.45 1.84
C TYR A 134 -15.81 2.54 1.91
N GLY A 135 -14.94 2.60 0.91
CA GLY A 135 -13.88 3.60 0.83
C GLY A 135 -12.51 3.01 0.52
N GLY A 136 -11.52 3.89 0.47
CA GLY A 136 -10.14 3.55 0.12
C GLY A 136 -9.14 4.62 0.51
N TRP A 137 -7.92 4.45 0.02
CA TRP A 137 -6.82 5.39 0.20
C TRP A 137 -6.96 6.56 -0.77
N GLU A 138 -7.06 7.77 -0.20
CA GLU A 138 -7.10 9.03 -0.95
C GLU A 138 -5.69 9.59 -1.15
N PHE A 139 -4.79 9.37 -0.20
CA PHE A 139 -3.38 9.71 -0.34
C PHE A 139 -2.46 8.80 0.49
N ALA A 140 -1.16 8.84 0.19
CA ALA A 140 -0.12 8.29 1.04
C ALA A 140 1.12 9.18 1.14
N VAL A 141 1.81 9.11 2.28
CA VAL A 141 3.15 9.67 2.48
C VAL A 141 4.12 8.51 2.66
N GLU A 142 5.09 8.41 1.76
CA GLU A 142 5.90 7.20 1.53
C GLU A 142 7.41 7.47 1.68
N ASP A 143 7.82 8.65 2.19
CA ASP A 143 9.23 9.04 2.36
C ASP A 143 10.09 7.95 3.02
N ASN A 144 9.59 7.35 4.10
CA ASN A 144 10.32 6.33 4.84
C ASN A 144 10.61 5.08 4.01
N GLU A 145 9.70 4.70 3.11
CA GLU A 145 9.92 3.57 2.20
C GLU A 145 11.13 3.81 1.31
N HIS A 146 11.14 4.96 0.63
CA HIS A 146 12.21 5.34 -0.28
C HIS A 146 13.55 5.52 0.44
N LEU A 147 13.55 6.14 1.63
CA LEU A 147 14.75 6.31 2.45
C LEU A 147 15.31 4.96 2.91
N GLN A 148 14.46 4.06 3.39
CA GLN A 148 14.89 2.74 3.84
C GLN A 148 15.41 1.90 2.67
N TYR A 149 14.71 1.89 1.54
CA TYR A 149 15.17 1.19 0.34
C TYR A 149 16.55 1.67 -0.12
N ALA A 150 16.74 2.98 -0.23
CA ALA A 150 18.03 3.57 -0.60
C ALA A 150 19.16 3.18 0.38
N SER A 151 18.89 3.10 1.68
CA SER A 151 19.92 2.73 2.65
C SER A 151 20.38 1.27 2.61
N HIS A 152 19.65 0.38 1.94
CA HIS A 152 19.94 -1.07 1.90
C HIS A 152 20.38 -1.58 0.52
N VAL A 153 20.02 -0.89 -0.57
CA VAL A 153 20.21 -1.40 -1.96
C VAL A 153 21.38 -0.67 -2.67
N HIS A 154 22.39 -0.22 -1.92
CA HIS A 154 23.60 0.45 -2.44
C HIS A 154 24.89 -0.33 -2.18
#